data_AF-A0A7U2NEE2-F1
#
_entry.id   AF-A0A7U2NEE2-F1
#
_cell.length_a   1.000
_cell.length_b   1.000
_cell.length_c   1.000
_cell.angle_alpha   90.00
_cell.angle_beta   90.00
_cell.angle_gamma   90.00
#
_symmetry.space_group_name_H-M   'P 1'
#
loop_
_entity.id
_entity.type
_entity.pdbx_description
1 polymer ?
#
loop_
_entity_poly.entity_id
_entity_poly.type
_entity_poly.pdbx_seq_one_letter_code
_entity_poly.pdbx_strand_id
1 'polypeptide(L)'
;MKKEYLKQLSQCLLMLAIAIVFMCAFHKCNRSTTTQKVTTKEVSGSFKLKDVVNKPIYTVVKTKKQPYINSEQLKNDEFLQNEIDRLLAENKKQLNEFANANDSLQLLLYEKSIQLNEFSQTFDDDKIKIDVSGLSQGTIKNIKANYTIKSQKIDVVVKKERIFALKTGLEYGNSIELNKGLFKANLEFENRKENSYSIGYDTDKRIWVGYKMTIFDIKR
;
A
#
# COMPACT_ATOMS: atom_id res chain seq x y z
N MET A 1 -43.50 -5.35 -52.18
CA MET A 1 -42.32 -6.00 -51.59
C MET A 1 -41.05 -5.13 -51.59
N LYS A 2 -40.43 -4.73 -52.72
CA LYS A 2 -39.12 -4.01 -52.68
C LYS A 2 -39.10 -2.67 -51.89
N LYS A 3 -40.18 -1.88 -51.89
CA LYS A 3 -40.23 -0.57 -51.21
C LYS A 3 -40.24 -0.67 -49.67
N GLU A 4 -40.86 -1.71 -49.10
CA GLU A 4 -40.91 -1.89 -47.65
C GLU A 4 -39.55 -2.33 -47.10
N TYR A 5 -38.85 -3.23 -47.79
CA TYR A 5 -37.49 -3.64 -47.43
C TYR A 5 -36.49 -2.48 -47.47
N LEU A 6 -36.56 -1.60 -48.47
CA LEU A 6 -35.70 -0.42 -48.55
C LEU A 6 -35.96 0.57 -47.40
N LYS A 7 -37.22 0.73 -46.99
CA LYS A 7 -37.60 1.59 -45.86
C LYS A 7 -37.09 1.01 -44.53
N GLN A 8 -37.18 -0.30 -44.37
CA GLN A 8 -36.72 -1.00 -43.17
C GLN A 8 -35.19 -1.01 -43.04
N LEU A 9 -34.48 -1.22 -44.15
CA LEU A 9 -33.01 -1.16 -44.19
C LEU A 9 -32.48 0.26 -43.91
N SER A 10 -33.15 1.28 -44.44
CA SER A 10 -32.83 2.68 -44.16
C SER A 10 -33.05 3.05 -42.69
N GLN A 11 -34.09 2.52 -42.04
CA GLN A 11 -34.33 2.72 -40.61
C GLN A 11 -33.27 2.02 -39.75
N CYS A 12 -32.83 0.82 -40.10
CA CYS A 12 -31.74 0.14 -39.38
C CYS A 12 -30.40 0.90 -39.47
N LEU A 13 -30.06 1.44 -40.65
CA LEU A 13 -28.82 2.21 -40.83
C LEU A 13 -28.83 3.52 -40.04
N LEU A 14 -29.98 4.20 -39.98
CA LEU A 14 -30.14 5.41 -39.18
C LEU A 14 -29.95 5.14 -37.69
N MET A 15 -30.50 4.03 -37.19
CA MET A 15 -30.37 3.62 -35.79
C MET A 15 -28.94 3.23 -35.42
N LEU A 16 -28.21 2.56 -36.32
CA LEU A 16 -26.80 2.23 -36.12
C LEU A 16 -25.93 3.49 -36.05
N ALA A 17 -26.19 4.47 -36.91
CA ALA A 17 -25.48 5.74 -36.91
C ALA A 17 -25.71 6.54 -35.61
N ILE A 18 -26.95 6.58 -35.10
CA ILE A 18 -27.27 7.24 -33.83
C ILE A 18 -26.57 6.53 -32.65
N ALA A 19 -26.53 5.20 -32.64
CA ALA A 19 -25.84 4.44 -31.60
C ALA A 19 -24.33 4.72 -31.55
N ILE A 20 -23.69 4.86 -32.73
CA ILE A 20 -22.26 5.20 -32.84
C ILE A 20 -22.00 6.62 -32.33
N VAL A 21 -22.84 7.60 -32.71
CA VAL A 21 -22.72 9.00 -32.23
C VAL A 21 -22.88 9.08 -30.71
N PHE A 22 -23.85 8.36 -30.14
CA PHE A 22 -24.00 8.25 -28.68
C PHE A 22 -22.75 7.63 -28.05
N MET A 23 -22.24 6.52 -28.58
CA MET A 23 -21.05 5.86 -28.02
C MET A 23 -19.80 6.77 -28.06
N CYS A 24 -19.66 7.62 -29.09
CA CYS A 24 -18.58 8.61 -29.18
C CYS A 24 -18.76 9.79 -28.22
N ALA A 25 -19.98 10.23 -27.93
CA ALA A 25 -20.26 11.38 -27.08
C ALA A 25 -19.97 11.13 -25.57
N PHE A 26 -20.05 9.88 -25.10
CA PHE A 26 -19.87 9.54 -23.69
C PHE A 26 -18.44 9.12 -23.28
N HIS A 27 -17.44 9.25 -24.16
CA HIS A 27 -16.07 8.81 -23.90
C HIS A 27 -15.27 9.66 -22.88
N LYS A 28 -15.86 10.71 -22.28
CA LYS A 28 -15.18 11.64 -21.38
C LYS A 28 -15.88 11.84 -20.04
N CYS A 29 -16.07 10.79 -19.26
CA CYS A 29 -16.36 10.90 -17.83
C CYS A 29 -15.05 10.76 -17.04
N ASN A 30 -14.33 11.86 -16.86
CA ASN A 30 -13.11 11.90 -16.06
C ASN A 30 -13.47 11.83 -14.56
N ARG A 31 -13.23 10.70 -13.90
CA ARG A 31 -13.43 10.56 -12.45
C ARG A 31 -12.31 11.33 -11.75
N SER A 32 -12.60 12.54 -11.26
CA SER A 32 -11.61 13.31 -10.51
C SER A 32 -11.28 12.60 -9.18
N THR A 33 -10.06 12.07 -9.06
CA THR A 33 -9.50 11.66 -7.77
C THR A 33 -8.94 12.88 -7.08
N THR A 34 -9.45 13.22 -5.90
CA THR A 34 -8.91 14.33 -5.09
C THR A 34 -7.99 13.75 -4.04
N THR A 35 -6.72 14.16 -4.06
CA THR A 35 -5.73 13.79 -3.05
C THR A 35 -5.97 14.65 -1.79
N GLN A 36 -6.13 14.02 -0.63
CA GLN A 36 -6.22 14.71 0.66
C GLN A 36 -4.97 14.43 1.49
N LYS A 37 -4.41 15.48 2.11
CA LYS A 37 -3.31 15.36 3.08
C LYS A 37 -3.88 14.97 4.43
N VAL A 38 -3.53 13.77 4.90
CA VAL A 38 -3.93 13.26 6.22
C VAL A 38 -2.70 13.21 7.13
N THR A 39 -2.81 13.76 8.33
CA THR A 39 -1.79 13.62 9.37
C THR A 39 -1.99 12.30 10.10
N THR A 40 -1.00 11.42 10.08
CA THR A 40 -1.05 10.17 10.85
C THR A 40 -0.84 10.45 12.33
N LYS A 41 -1.45 9.64 13.20
CA LYS A 41 -1.17 9.69 14.64
C LYS A 41 0.20 9.08 14.92
N GLU A 42 0.81 9.53 16.01
CA GLU A 42 2.01 8.90 16.55
C GLU A 42 1.67 7.50 17.08
N VAL A 43 2.53 6.53 16.81
CA VAL A 43 2.34 5.14 17.24
C VAL A 43 3.61 4.66 17.95
N SER A 44 3.45 4.16 19.18
CA SER A 44 4.56 3.65 19.98
C SER A 44 4.38 2.16 20.29
N GLY A 45 5.49 1.44 20.40
CA GLY A 45 5.51 0.02 20.73
C GLY A 45 6.82 -0.41 21.37
N SER A 46 6.90 -1.68 21.77
CA SER A 46 8.13 -2.24 22.34
C SER A 46 8.31 -3.71 21.95
N PHE A 47 9.56 -4.11 21.81
CA PHE A 47 10.01 -5.48 21.62
C PHE A 47 10.93 -5.87 22.77
N LYS A 48 10.75 -7.08 23.29
CA LYS A 48 11.64 -7.69 24.28
C LYS A 48 12.04 -9.06 23.75
N LEU A 49 13.32 -9.22 23.43
CA LEU A 49 13.86 -10.53 23.05
C LEU A 49 14.31 -11.26 24.31
N LYS A 50 13.78 -12.47 24.51
CA LYS A 50 14.08 -13.28 25.69
C LYS A 50 15.38 -14.07 25.54
N ASP A 51 15.67 -14.53 24.32
CA ASP A 51 16.84 -15.36 24.01
C ASP A 51 17.62 -14.77 22.82
N VAL A 52 18.85 -14.30 23.07
CA VAL A 52 19.74 -13.79 22.03
C VAL A 52 20.68 -14.91 21.57
N VAL A 53 20.65 -15.22 20.27
CA VAL A 53 21.54 -16.22 19.67
C VAL A 53 22.91 -15.59 19.44
N ASN A 54 23.87 -15.91 20.29
CA ASN A 54 25.25 -15.46 20.16
C ASN A 54 26.06 -16.54 19.42
N LYS A 55 26.56 -16.23 18.22
CA LYS A 55 27.44 -17.12 17.46
C LYS A 55 28.86 -16.54 17.43
N PRO A 56 29.88 -17.28 17.89
CA PRO A 56 31.26 -16.82 17.82
C PRO A 56 31.75 -16.76 16.37
N ILE A 57 32.58 -15.75 16.08
CA ILE A 57 33.25 -15.56 14.79
C ILE A 57 34.73 -15.84 15.01
N TYR A 58 35.26 -16.88 14.36
CA TYR A 58 36.63 -17.36 14.58
C TYR A 58 37.61 -17.00 13.44
N THR A 59 37.10 -16.61 12.27
CA THR A 59 37.90 -16.31 11.06
C THR A 59 37.30 -15.14 10.29
N VAL A 60 38.10 -14.52 9.41
CA VAL A 60 37.66 -13.54 8.42
C VAL A 60 36.54 -14.19 7.59
N VAL A 61 35.29 -13.91 7.92
CA VAL A 61 34.13 -14.45 7.22
C VAL A 61 34.11 -13.79 5.85
N LYS A 62 34.72 -14.38 4.83
CA LYS A 62 34.53 -13.87 3.45
C LYS A 62 33.05 -13.99 3.13
N THR A 63 32.31 -12.89 3.22
CA THR A 63 30.93 -12.78 2.75
C THR A 63 30.92 -13.31 1.33
N LYS A 64 30.18 -14.40 1.09
CA LYS A 64 30.11 -15.00 -0.24
C LYS A 64 29.52 -13.94 -1.17
N LYS A 65 30.36 -13.35 -2.03
CA LYS A 65 29.90 -12.43 -3.09
C LYS A 65 28.89 -13.19 -3.92
N GLN A 66 27.60 -12.92 -3.72
CA GLN A 66 26.58 -13.45 -4.62
C GLN A 66 26.73 -12.74 -5.97
N PRO A 67 26.54 -13.43 -7.10
CA PRO A 67 26.80 -12.89 -8.43
C PRO A 67 25.84 -11.77 -8.86
N TYR A 68 24.83 -11.45 -8.06
CA TYR A 68 23.83 -10.41 -8.32
C TYR A 68 23.63 -9.53 -7.08
N ILE A 69 24.63 -8.70 -6.76
CA ILE A 69 24.52 -7.77 -5.62
C ILE A 69 24.57 -6.34 -6.19
N ASN A 70 23.61 -5.50 -5.79
CA ASN A 70 23.56 -4.09 -6.14
C ASN A 70 24.66 -3.30 -5.38
N SER A 71 25.12 -2.17 -5.91
CA SER A 71 26.31 -1.47 -5.41
C SER A 71 26.24 -1.03 -3.92
N GLU A 72 25.05 -0.82 -3.38
CA GLU A 72 24.83 -0.45 -1.97
C GLU A 72 24.99 -1.64 -1.02
N GLN A 73 24.48 -2.83 -1.38
CA GLN A 73 24.72 -4.04 -0.59
C GLN A 73 26.20 -4.40 -0.55
N LEU A 74 26.93 -4.23 -1.67
CA LEU A 74 28.38 -4.39 -1.71
C LEU A 74 29.11 -3.47 -0.72
N LYS A 75 28.71 -2.19 -0.63
CA LYS A 75 29.30 -1.24 0.33
C LYS A 75 28.97 -1.61 1.78
N ASN A 76 27.75 -2.05 2.05
CA ASN A 76 27.35 -2.48 3.39
C ASN A 76 28.11 -3.75 3.82
N ASP A 77 28.27 -4.72 2.92
CA ASP A 77 29.04 -5.94 3.19
C ASP A 77 30.53 -5.63 3.46
N GLU A 78 31.11 -4.70 2.70
CA GLU A 78 32.49 -4.24 2.90
C GLU A 78 32.65 -3.52 4.25
N PHE A 79 31.72 -2.64 4.60
CA PHE A 79 31.70 -1.97 5.90
C PHE A 79 31.65 -2.99 7.06
N LEU A 80 30.74 -3.96 6.98
CA LEU A 80 30.61 -5.01 8.00
C LEU A 80 31.89 -5.85 8.10
N GLN A 81 32.52 -6.18 6.97
CA GLN A 81 33.75 -6.95 6.96
C GLN A 81 34.90 -6.21 7.62
N ASN A 82 35.07 -4.93 7.29
CA ASN A 82 36.11 -4.08 7.89
C ASN A 82 35.93 -3.97 9.41
N GLU A 83 34.68 -3.85 9.88
CA GLU A 83 34.38 -3.80 11.31
C GLU A 83 34.71 -5.12 12.01
N ILE A 84 34.37 -6.27 11.39
CA ILE A 84 34.73 -7.60 11.90
C ILE A 84 36.24 -7.75 12.01
N ASP A 85 36.99 -7.39 10.96
CA ASP A 85 38.45 -7.54 10.94
C ASP A 85 39.11 -6.65 12.00
N ARG A 86 38.61 -5.42 12.19
CA ARG A 86 39.05 -4.52 13.27
C ARG A 86 38.85 -5.15 14.63
N LEU A 87 37.64 -5.67 14.91
CA LEU A 87 37.30 -6.27 16.20
C LEU A 87 38.07 -7.57 16.46
N LEU A 88 38.35 -8.39 15.43
CA LEU A 88 39.19 -9.59 15.57
C LEU A 88 40.65 -9.23 15.89
N ALA A 89 41.19 -8.17 15.28
CA ALA A 89 42.52 -7.67 15.60
C ALA A 89 42.59 -7.15 17.04
N GLU A 90 41.54 -6.45 17.51
CA GLU A 90 41.44 -5.99 18.89
C GLU A 90 41.37 -7.15 19.88
N ASN A 91 40.56 -8.18 19.61
CA ASN A 91 40.50 -9.40 20.43
C ASN A 91 41.88 -10.07 20.56
N LYS A 92 42.66 -10.13 19.46
CA LYS A 92 44.02 -10.67 19.49
C LYS A 92 44.96 -9.84 20.37
N LYS A 93 44.82 -8.51 20.33
CA LYS A 93 45.58 -7.62 21.21
C LYS A 93 45.23 -7.84 22.68
N GLN A 94 43.94 -7.90 23.02
CA GLN A 94 43.47 -8.15 24.39
C GLN A 94 43.94 -9.52 24.92
N LEU A 95 43.94 -10.55 24.06
CA LEU A 95 44.48 -11.87 24.43
C LEU A 95 45.98 -11.80 24.75
N ASN A 96 46.76 -11.07 23.95
CA ASN A 96 48.19 -10.87 24.23
C ASN A 96 48.41 -10.07 25.51
N GLU A 97 47.60 -9.04 25.78
CA GLU A 97 47.66 -8.27 27.03
C GLU A 97 47.39 -9.16 28.25
N PHE A 98 46.38 -10.05 28.16
CA PHE A 98 46.09 -11.02 29.22
C PHE A 98 47.24 -12.01 29.42
N ALA A 99 47.80 -12.57 28.34
CA ALA A 99 48.87 -13.57 28.41
C ALA A 99 50.17 -13.03 29.01
N ASN A 100 50.43 -11.72 28.88
CA ASN A 100 51.63 -11.06 29.42
C ASN A 100 51.37 -10.35 30.76
N ALA A 101 50.14 -10.35 31.27
CA ALA A 101 49.79 -9.76 32.55
C ALA A 101 50.28 -10.62 33.72
N ASN A 102 50.62 -9.98 34.83
CA ASN A 102 50.85 -10.69 36.10
C ASN A 102 49.52 -11.19 36.70
N ASP A 103 49.61 -12.09 37.68
CA ASP A 103 48.44 -12.77 38.26
C ASP A 103 47.36 -11.79 38.78
N SER A 104 47.77 -10.71 39.45
CA SER A 104 46.83 -9.70 39.98
C SER A 104 46.09 -8.98 38.85
N LEU A 105 46.80 -8.66 37.75
CA LEU A 105 46.21 -8.00 36.60
C LEU A 105 45.34 -8.97 35.79
N GLN A 106 45.72 -10.25 35.68
CA GLN A 106 44.88 -11.28 35.06
C GLN A 106 43.55 -11.44 35.79
N LEU A 107 43.57 -11.47 37.13
CA LEU A 107 42.34 -11.52 37.94
C LEU A 107 41.42 -10.33 37.64
N LEU A 108 41.98 -9.11 37.62
CA LEU A 108 41.22 -7.90 37.33
C LEU A 108 40.65 -7.89 35.89
N LEU A 109 41.42 -8.36 34.91
CA LEU A 109 40.95 -8.52 33.53
C LEU A 109 39.82 -9.55 33.42
N TYR A 110 39.92 -10.65 34.16
CA TYR A 110 38.87 -11.66 34.24
C TYR A 110 37.59 -11.10 34.87
N GLU A 111 37.69 -10.44 36.02
CA GLU A 111 36.56 -9.77 36.70
C GLU A 111 35.85 -8.79 35.76
N LYS A 112 36.61 -7.98 35.02
CA LYS A 112 36.06 -7.06 34.01
C LYS A 112 35.32 -7.79 32.89
N SER A 113 35.84 -8.92 32.42
CA SER A 113 35.22 -9.70 31.34
C SER A 113 33.88 -10.34 31.72
N ILE A 114 33.73 -10.69 33.01
CA ILE A 114 32.50 -11.27 33.56
C ILE A 114 31.58 -10.22 34.21
N GLN A 115 31.94 -8.94 34.16
CA GLN A 115 31.09 -7.89 34.69
C GLN A 115 29.81 -7.77 33.86
N LEU A 116 28.66 -7.71 34.56
CA LEU A 116 27.39 -7.41 33.93
C LEU A 116 27.31 -5.91 33.64
N ASN A 117 27.13 -5.57 32.37
CA ASN A 117 27.07 -4.19 31.88
C ASN A 117 25.69 -3.89 31.30
N GLU A 118 25.16 -2.73 31.64
CA GLU A 118 23.99 -2.16 30.96
C GLU A 118 24.45 -1.33 29.77
N PHE A 119 23.73 -1.44 28.65
CA PHE A 119 23.93 -0.58 27.49
C PHE A 119 22.61 0.08 27.10
N SER A 120 22.71 1.28 26.52
CA SER A 120 21.58 2.01 25.99
C SER A 120 22.01 2.84 24.79
N GLN A 121 21.21 2.85 23.74
CA GLN A 121 21.41 3.63 22.53
C GLN A 121 20.06 4.13 22.02
N THR A 122 19.99 5.42 21.71
CA THR A 122 18.84 6.03 21.05
C THR A 122 19.18 6.33 19.61
N PHE A 123 18.28 5.96 18.70
CA PHE A 123 18.27 6.35 17.29
C PHE A 123 17.07 7.27 17.09
N ASP A 124 17.29 8.48 16.60
CA ASP A 124 16.23 9.48 16.45
C ASP A 124 16.36 10.16 15.09
N ASP A 125 15.36 9.96 14.23
CA ASP A 125 15.24 10.63 12.94
C ASP A 125 13.87 11.32 12.79
N ASP A 126 13.62 11.98 11.67
CA ASP A 126 12.38 12.73 11.44
C ASP A 126 11.10 11.88 11.45
N LYS A 127 11.21 10.56 11.27
CA LYS A 127 10.08 9.63 11.08
C LYS A 127 9.93 8.64 12.22
N ILE A 128 11.02 8.20 12.82
CA ILE A 128 11.06 7.17 13.85
C ILE A 128 12.09 7.49 14.92
N LYS A 129 11.72 7.20 16.15
CA LYS A 129 12.63 7.13 17.29
C LYS A 129 12.69 5.69 17.78
N ILE A 130 13.88 5.16 18.03
CA ILE A 130 14.11 3.82 18.57
C ILE A 130 15.06 3.92 19.76
N ASP A 131 14.59 3.51 20.94
CA ASP A 131 15.39 3.40 22.16
C ASP A 131 15.73 1.93 22.42
N VAL A 132 16.99 1.57 22.27
CA VAL A 132 17.51 0.21 22.49
C VAL A 132 18.26 0.18 23.81
N SER A 133 17.88 -0.71 24.72
CA SER A 133 18.62 -0.94 25.96
C SER A 133 18.75 -2.42 26.28
N GLY A 134 19.71 -2.80 27.10
CA GLY A 134 19.93 -4.20 27.39
C GLY A 134 21.05 -4.47 28.39
N LEU A 135 21.27 -5.76 28.61
CA LEU A 135 22.30 -6.27 29.51
C LEU A 135 23.28 -7.13 28.71
N SER A 136 24.57 -7.00 29.01
CA SER A 136 25.65 -7.75 28.38
C SER A 136 26.68 -8.22 29.41
N GLN A 137 27.27 -9.38 29.17
CA GLN A 137 28.35 -9.95 29.96
C GLN A 137 29.17 -10.83 29.02
N GLY A 138 30.19 -10.25 28.38
CA GLY A 138 30.90 -10.78 27.22
C GLY A 138 30.05 -10.91 25.94
N THR A 139 28.80 -11.36 26.10
CA THR A 139 27.75 -11.51 25.09
C THR A 139 26.51 -10.73 25.49
N ILE A 140 25.66 -10.37 24.53
CA ILE A 140 24.35 -9.78 24.83
C ILE A 140 23.47 -10.86 25.51
N LYS A 141 22.93 -10.53 26.69
CA LYS A 141 22.05 -11.40 27.48
C LYS A 141 20.58 -11.02 27.30
N ASN A 142 20.29 -9.73 27.21
CA ASN A 142 18.93 -9.22 27.04
C ASN A 142 18.97 -7.95 26.19
N ILE A 143 17.97 -7.77 25.34
CA ILE A 143 17.76 -6.54 24.58
C ILE A 143 16.27 -6.18 24.56
N LYS A 144 16.00 -4.92 24.83
CA LYS A 144 14.70 -4.26 24.76
C LYS A 144 14.81 -3.12 23.77
N ALA A 145 13.88 -3.05 22.82
CA ALA A 145 13.79 -1.94 21.89
C ALA A 145 12.40 -1.32 22.00
N ASN A 146 12.32 -0.03 22.33
CA ASN A 146 11.09 0.75 22.22
C ASN A 146 11.15 1.56 20.94
N TYR A 147 10.04 1.70 20.25
CA TYR A 147 9.98 2.52 19.05
C TYR A 147 8.78 3.45 19.08
N THR A 148 8.93 4.60 18.42
CA THR A 148 7.90 5.61 18.23
C THR A 148 7.93 6.06 16.78
N ILE A 149 6.87 5.79 16.04
CA ILE A 149 6.65 6.31 14.69
C ILE A 149 6.01 7.68 14.83
N LYS A 150 6.74 8.72 14.43
CA LYS A 150 6.31 10.12 14.53
C LYS A 150 5.17 10.41 13.55
N SER A 151 4.36 11.41 13.88
CA SER A 151 3.26 11.85 13.02
C SER A 151 3.80 12.37 11.67
N GLN A 152 3.23 11.89 10.57
CA GLN A 152 3.62 12.28 9.21
C GLN A 152 2.40 12.68 8.38
N LYS A 153 2.62 13.58 7.42
CA LYS A 153 1.58 13.98 6.46
C LYS A 153 1.68 13.06 5.25
N ILE A 154 0.66 12.23 5.04
CA ILE A 154 0.57 11.34 3.88
C ILE A 154 -0.55 11.80 2.94
N ASP A 155 -0.29 11.70 1.64
CA ASP A 155 -1.27 11.96 0.61
C ASP A 155 -2.11 10.70 0.40
N VAL A 156 -3.39 10.76 0.76
CA VAL A 156 -4.35 9.66 0.58
C VAL A 156 -5.28 9.99 -0.57
N VAL A 157 -5.38 9.07 -1.53
CA VAL A 157 -6.35 9.17 -2.62
C VAL A 157 -7.71 8.76 -2.08
N VAL A 158 -8.53 9.76 -1.73
CA VAL A 158 -9.91 9.51 -1.31
C VAL A 158 -10.79 9.48 -2.56
N LYS A 159 -11.37 8.32 -2.87
CA LYS A 159 -12.45 8.25 -3.86
C LYS A 159 -13.63 9.05 -3.30
N LYS A 160 -13.99 10.16 -3.95
CA LYS A 160 -15.18 10.93 -3.58
C LYS A 160 -16.40 10.03 -3.77
N GLU A 161 -17.01 9.59 -2.67
CA GLU A 161 -18.25 8.81 -2.74
C GLU A 161 -19.33 9.65 -3.42
N ARG A 162 -20.00 9.08 -4.43
CA ARG A 162 -21.11 9.72 -5.12
C ARG A 162 -22.31 9.74 -4.17
N ILE A 163 -22.61 10.91 -3.60
CA ILE A 163 -23.68 11.04 -2.59
C ILE A 163 -25.06 11.01 -3.27
N PHE A 164 -25.20 11.69 -4.41
CA PHE A 164 -26.42 11.71 -5.23
C PHE A 164 -26.07 11.84 -6.72
N ALA A 165 -27.00 11.40 -7.55
CA ALA A 165 -26.80 11.19 -8.96
C ALA A 165 -28.08 11.51 -9.73
N LEU A 166 -28.11 12.62 -10.47
CA LEU A 166 -29.18 12.86 -11.43
C LEU A 166 -28.69 12.41 -12.80
N LYS A 167 -29.40 11.46 -13.41
CA LYS A 167 -29.15 10.95 -14.76
C LYS A 167 -30.35 11.29 -15.64
N THR A 168 -30.10 11.52 -16.91
CA THR A 168 -31.14 11.59 -17.92
C THR A 168 -30.83 10.56 -19.00
N GLY A 169 -31.86 9.96 -19.57
CA GLY A 169 -31.75 8.95 -20.61
C GLY A 169 -32.77 9.18 -21.71
N LEU A 170 -32.43 8.66 -22.88
CA LEU A 170 -33.35 8.45 -23.98
C LEU A 170 -33.33 6.96 -24.27
N GLU A 171 -34.50 6.33 -24.22
CA GLU A 171 -34.69 4.94 -24.57
C GLU A 171 -35.51 4.87 -25.86
N TYR A 172 -35.15 3.97 -26.76
CA TYR A 172 -35.93 3.65 -27.94
C TYR A 172 -36.40 2.20 -27.85
N GLY A 173 -37.71 2.01 -27.94
CA GLY A 173 -38.36 0.71 -28.04
C GLY A 173 -38.96 0.52 -29.42
N ASN A 174 -39.16 -0.74 -29.82
CA ASN A 174 -39.99 -1.07 -30.97
C ASN A 174 -40.79 -2.34 -30.68
N SER A 175 -41.86 -2.58 -31.42
CA SER A 175 -42.53 -3.88 -31.40
C SER A 175 -41.60 -4.96 -31.96
N ILE A 176 -41.86 -6.22 -31.61
CA ILE A 176 -41.13 -7.38 -32.16
C ILE A 176 -41.24 -7.43 -33.70
N GLU A 177 -42.37 -6.95 -34.23
CA GLU A 177 -42.64 -6.82 -35.66
C GLU A 177 -42.00 -5.57 -36.30
N LEU A 178 -41.27 -4.76 -35.53
CA LEU A 178 -40.59 -3.53 -35.94
C LEU A 178 -41.49 -2.44 -36.56
N ASN A 179 -42.80 -2.52 -36.31
CA ASN A 179 -43.80 -1.66 -36.93
C ASN A 179 -44.24 -0.47 -36.05
N LYS A 180 -43.78 -0.39 -34.80
CA LYS A 180 -44.15 0.68 -33.85
C LYS A 180 -42.95 1.12 -33.02
N GLY A 181 -42.23 2.11 -33.54
CA GLY A 181 -41.16 2.77 -32.81
C GLY A 181 -41.71 3.62 -31.66
N LEU A 182 -41.09 3.52 -30.50
CA LEU A 182 -41.43 4.24 -29.28
C LEU A 182 -40.17 4.94 -28.78
N PHE A 183 -40.21 6.26 -28.59
CA PHE A 183 -39.15 6.98 -27.90
C PHE A 183 -39.62 7.34 -26.50
N LYS A 184 -38.78 7.09 -25.50
CA LYS A 184 -39.04 7.43 -24.10
C LYS A 184 -37.88 8.28 -23.59
N ALA A 185 -38.19 9.47 -23.06
CA ALA A 185 -37.24 10.25 -22.30
C ALA A 185 -37.43 9.95 -20.82
N ASN A 186 -36.34 9.80 -20.06
CA ASN A 186 -36.40 9.57 -18.63
C ASN A 186 -35.40 10.42 -17.84
N LEU A 187 -35.81 10.71 -16.61
CA LEU A 187 -35.00 11.33 -15.58
C LEU A 187 -34.89 10.32 -14.43
N GLU A 188 -33.68 10.02 -14.00
CA GLU A 188 -33.39 9.05 -12.95
C GLU A 188 -32.59 9.73 -11.83
N PHE A 189 -33.11 9.64 -10.61
CA PHE A 189 -32.46 10.11 -9.39
C PHE A 189 -31.94 8.90 -8.61
N GLU A 190 -30.63 8.79 -8.46
CA GLU A 190 -29.95 7.74 -7.72
C GLU A 190 -29.35 8.30 -6.40
N ASN A 191 -29.57 7.54 -5.32
CA ASN A 191 -29.11 7.89 -3.98
C ASN A 191 -27.81 7.14 -3.60
N ARG A 192 -27.23 7.46 -2.44
CA ARG A 192 -25.99 6.83 -1.91
C ARG A 192 -26.05 5.30 -1.77
N LYS A 193 -27.25 4.71 -1.67
CA LYS A 193 -27.45 3.26 -1.59
C LYS A 193 -27.61 2.63 -2.98
N GLU A 194 -27.33 3.39 -4.04
CA GLU A 194 -27.50 3.00 -5.45
C GLU A 194 -28.93 2.63 -5.83
N ASN A 195 -29.91 2.99 -4.99
CA ASN A 195 -31.31 2.89 -5.35
C ASN A 195 -31.67 4.10 -6.22
N SER A 196 -32.41 3.85 -7.30
CA SER A 196 -32.79 4.89 -8.24
C SER A 196 -34.30 4.95 -8.44
N TYR A 197 -34.81 6.18 -8.53
CA TYR A 197 -36.18 6.49 -8.89
C TYR A 197 -36.15 7.10 -10.28
N SER A 198 -36.99 6.59 -11.18
CA SER A 198 -37.07 7.06 -12.56
C SER A 198 -38.47 7.53 -12.88
N ILE A 199 -38.56 8.66 -13.55
CA ILE A 199 -39.77 9.15 -14.18
C ILE A 199 -39.48 9.32 -15.67
N GLY A 200 -40.40 8.88 -16.52
CA GLY A 200 -40.24 8.98 -17.96
C GLY A 200 -41.55 9.26 -18.67
N TYR A 201 -41.41 9.80 -19.87
CA TYR A 201 -42.53 10.11 -20.76
C TYR A 201 -42.19 9.60 -22.15
N ASP A 202 -43.15 8.97 -22.82
CA ASP A 202 -42.95 8.41 -24.15
C ASP A 202 -43.80 9.09 -25.23
N THR A 203 -43.48 8.78 -26.50
CA THR A 203 -44.18 9.32 -27.68
C THR A 203 -45.63 8.86 -27.80
N ASP A 204 -46.03 7.83 -27.03
CA ASP A 204 -47.41 7.34 -26.91
C ASP A 204 -48.16 8.04 -25.75
N LYS A 205 -47.59 9.10 -25.19
CA LYS A 205 -48.14 9.89 -24.09
C LYS A 205 -48.29 9.13 -22.76
N ARG A 206 -47.53 8.06 -22.57
CA ARG A 206 -47.55 7.28 -21.33
C ARG A 206 -46.52 7.83 -20.35
N ILE A 207 -46.90 7.83 -19.08
CA ILE A 207 -46.02 8.18 -17.97
C ILE A 207 -45.48 6.88 -17.39
N TRP A 208 -44.16 6.80 -17.25
CA TRP A 208 -43.45 5.67 -16.68
C TRP A 208 -42.87 6.09 -15.34
N VAL A 209 -43.17 5.33 -14.29
CA VAL A 209 -42.54 5.48 -12.97
C VAL A 209 -41.88 4.16 -12.63
N GLY A 210 -40.60 4.20 -12.30
CA GLY A 210 -39.81 3.00 -12.02
C GLY A 210 -38.91 3.17 -10.82
N TYR A 211 -38.77 2.10 -10.03
CA TYR A 211 -37.81 2.00 -8.95
C TYR A 211 -36.79 0.90 -9.31
N LYS A 212 -35.50 1.21 -9.22
CA LYS A 212 -34.42 0.23 -9.42
C LYS A 212 -33.59 0.14 -8.16
N MET A 213 -33.26 -1.08 -7.76
CA MET A 213 -32.35 -1.35 -6.66
C MET A 213 -31.16 -2.15 -7.15
N THR A 214 -29.97 -1.82 -6.68
CA THR A 214 -28.77 -2.63 -6.92
C THR A 214 -28.85 -3.88 -6.06
N ILE A 215 -28.95 -5.05 -6.70
CA ILE A 215 -29.02 -6.35 -6.01
C ILE A 215 -27.62 -6.92 -5.77
N PHE A 216 -26.64 -6.55 -6.60
CA PHE A 216 -25.26 -7.00 -6.48
C PHE A 216 -24.31 -5.94 -7.03
N ASP A 217 -23.27 -5.61 -6.27
CA ASP A 217 -22.20 -4.69 -6.64
C ASP A 217 -20.84 -5.39 -6.45
N ILE A 218 -20.03 -5.45 -7.51
CA ILE A 218 -18.65 -5.93 -7.45
C ILE A 218 -17.75 -4.72 -7.32
N LYS A 219 -17.28 -4.46 -6.11
CA LYS A 219 -16.27 -3.42 -5.85
C LYS A 219 -14.89 -3.93 -6.26
N ARG A 220 -14.19 -3.16 -7.09
CA ARG A 220 -12.77 -3.36 -7.45
C ARG A 220 -11.85 -2.60 -6.51
#